data_AF-A0A928M6X8-F1
#
_entry.id   AF-A0A928M6X8-F1
#
_cell.length_a   1.000
_cell.length_b   1.000
_cell.length_c   1.000
_cell.angle_alpha   90.00
_cell.angle_beta   90.00
_cell.angle_gamma   90.00
#
_symmetry.space_group_name_H-M   'P 1'
#
loop_
_entity.id
_entity.type
_entity.pdbx_description
1 polymer ?
#
loop_
_entity_poly.entity_id
_entity_poly.type
_entity_poly.pdbx_seq_one_letter_code
_entity_poly.pdbx_strand_id
1 'polypeptide(L)'
;MDEEMLAAFDRHMEERQREYAAMLHYFLFRHLPAAWEDGDPGGKAAFAVLSCRMLRALGAAQYAKTGRFTPDDQTELFRIYSSEIEYSEENTAALYDVLWEGEI
;
A
#
# COMPACT_ATOMS: atom_id res chain seq x y z
N MET A 1 -2.43 13.25 -8.68
CA MET A 1 -1.67 13.90 -7.60
C MET A 1 -0.39 14.42 -8.22
N ASP A 2 -0.04 15.67 -7.97
CA ASP A 2 1.17 16.31 -8.50
C ASP A 2 2.44 15.56 -8.06
N GLU A 3 3.39 15.35 -8.98
CA GLU A 3 4.69 14.72 -8.71
C GLU A 3 5.49 15.53 -7.67
N GLU A 4 5.31 16.85 -7.64
CA GLU A 4 5.98 17.72 -6.68
C GLU A 4 5.51 17.45 -5.24
N MET A 5 4.21 17.20 -5.04
CA MET A 5 3.65 16.85 -3.73
C MET A 5 4.20 15.52 -3.23
N LEU A 6 4.31 14.54 -4.13
CA LEU A 6 4.90 13.24 -3.81
C LEU A 6 6.37 13.36 -3.42
N ALA A 7 7.15 14.15 -4.15
CA ALA A 7 8.57 14.37 -3.84
C ALA A 7 8.77 15.13 -2.52
N ALA A 8 7.90 16.09 -2.21
CA ALA A 8 7.90 16.78 -0.92
C ALA A 8 7.60 15.82 0.24
N PHE A 9 6.63 14.94 0.06
CA PHE A 9 6.31 13.91 1.03
C PHE A 9 7.46 12.91 1.21
N ASP A 10 8.12 12.47 0.14
CA ASP A 10 9.26 11.56 0.24
C ASP A 10 10.39 12.13 1.08
N ARG A 11 10.69 13.42 0.93
CA ARG A 11 11.67 14.12 1.77
C ARG A 11 11.24 14.16 3.24
N HIS A 12 9.96 14.44 3.50
CA HIS A 12 9.40 14.40 4.86
C HIS A 12 9.46 13.00 5.49
N MET A 13 9.44 11.96 4.65
CA MET A 13 9.40 10.56 5.06
C MET A 13 10.77 9.86 5.08
N GLU A 14 11.88 10.56 4.81
CA GLU A 14 13.21 9.96 4.63
C GLU A 14 13.62 9.03 5.79
N GLU A 15 13.42 9.46 7.04
CA GLU A 15 13.78 8.67 8.23
C GLU A 15 12.83 7.47 8.50
N ARG A 16 11.66 7.46 7.86
CA ARG A 16 10.57 6.48 8.09
C ARG A 16 10.29 5.59 6.88
N GLN A 17 11.15 5.62 5.85
CA GLN A 17 11.01 4.74 4.67
C GLN A 17 10.99 3.25 5.04
N ARG A 18 11.68 2.88 6.13
CA ARG A 18 11.70 1.49 6.64
C ARG A 18 10.31 0.99 7.03
N GLU A 19 9.40 1.87 7.41
CA GLU A 19 8.03 1.51 7.77
C GLU A 19 7.22 1.07 6.54
N TYR A 20 7.46 1.69 5.38
CA TYR A 20 6.89 1.22 4.11
C TYR A 20 7.47 -0.12 3.68
N ALA A 21 8.76 -0.36 3.90
CA ALA A 21 9.35 -1.68 3.66
C ALA A 21 8.75 -2.75 4.59
N ALA A 22 8.48 -2.42 5.86
CA ALA A 22 7.78 -3.31 6.77
C ALA A 22 6.35 -3.64 6.29
N MET A 23 5.61 -2.65 5.78
CA MET A 23 4.29 -2.88 5.18
C MET A 23 4.36 -3.73 3.91
N LEU A 24 5.36 -3.52 3.05
CA LEU A 24 5.57 -4.37 1.87
C LEU A 24 5.80 -5.83 2.30
N HIS A 25 6.68 -6.06 3.27
CA HIS A 25 6.88 -7.40 3.82
C HIS A 25 5.60 -7.98 4.39
N TYR A 26 4.84 -7.19 5.17
CA TYR A 26 3.55 -7.63 5.72
C TYR A 26 2.59 -8.11 4.63
N PHE A 27 2.36 -7.31 3.57
CA PHE A 27 1.46 -7.72 2.48
C PHE A 27 1.97 -8.95 1.73
N LEU A 28 3.28 -9.04 1.46
CA LEU A 28 3.87 -10.21 0.83
C LEU A 28 3.68 -11.46 1.69
N PHE A 29 3.99 -11.40 2.99
CA PHE A 29 3.80 -12.53 3.92
C PHE A 29 2.33 -12.92 4.08
N ARG A 30 1.41 -11.95 4.04
CA ARG A 30 -0.02 -12.18 4.21
C ARG A 30 -0.65 -12.85 2.98
N HIS A 31 -0.27 -12.43 1.79
CA HIS A 31 -0.99 -12.79 0.56
C HIS A 31 -0.25 -13.79 -0.35
N LEU A 32 1.09 -13.82 -0.37
CA LEU A 32 1.82 -14.79 -1.19
C LEU A 32 1.54 -16.27 -0.85
N PRO A 33 1.29 -16.67 0.41
CA PRO A 33 0.98 -18.08 0.69
C PRO A 33 -0.26 -18.59 -0.07
N ALA A 34 -1.28 -17.74 -0.25
CA ALA A 34 -2.48 -18.09 -1.03
C ALA A 34 -2.17 -18.29 -2.52
N ALA A 35 -1.12 -17.66 -3.05
CA ALA A 35 -0.70 -17.86 -4.43
C ALA A 35 -0.25 -19.29 -4.75
N TRP A 36 0.07 -20.10 -3.73
CA TRP A 36 0.34 -21.53 -3.91
C TRP A 36 -0.92 -22.30 -4.35
N GLU A 37 -2.07 -21.89 -3.85
CA GLU A 37 -3.37 -22.50 -4.17
C GLU A 37 -3.93 -21.91 -5.47
N ASP A 38 -3.85 -20.59 -5.62
CA ASP A 38 -4.46 -19.86 -6.74
C ASP A 38 -3.57 -19.83 -8.01
N GLY A 39 -2.28 -20.19 -7.89
CA GLY A 39 -1.32 -20.15 -9.00
C GLY A 39 -0.88 -18.75 -9.44
N ASP A 40 -1.23 -17.70 -8.68
CA ASP A 40 -1.01 -16.30 -9.01
C ASP A 40 -0.02 -15.61 -8.03
N PRO A 41 1.29 -15.86 -8.09
CA PRO A 41 2.26 -15.13 -7.27
C PRO A 41 2.50 -13.70 -7.77
N GLY A 42 2.26 -13.44 -9.06
CA GLY A 42 2.49 -12.15 -9.70
C GLY A 42 1.50 -11.09 -9.25
N GLY A 43 0.21 -11.41 -9.27
CA GLY A 43 -0.89 -10.57 -8.82
C GLY A 43 -0.78 -10.24 -7.32
N LYS A 44 -0.43 -11.22 -6.47
CA LYS A 44 -0.20 -10.91 -5.03
C LYS A 44 1.02 -10.00 -4.81
N ALA A 45 2.10 -10.17 -5.58
CA ALA A 45 3.26 -9.28 -5.49
C ALA A 45 2.95 -7.87 -6.00
N ALA A 46 2.24 -7.77 -7.12
CA ALA A 46 1.76 -6.50 -7.68
C ALA A 46 0.82 -5.79 -6.70
N PHE A 47 -0.07 -6.54 -6.04
CA PHE A 47 -0.97 -6.04 -5.00
C PHE A 47 -0.18 -5.41 -3.85
N ALA A 48 0.81 -6.12 -3.31
CA ALA A 48 1.63 -5.61 -2.21
C ALA A 48 2.34 -4.28 -2.58
N VAL A 49 2.85 -4.17 -3.81
CA VAL A 49 3.44 -2.92 -4.32
C VAL A 49 2.40 -1.82 -4.49
N LEU A 50 1.24 -2.14 -5.08
CA LEU A 50 0.15 -1.19 -5.29
C LEU A 50 -0.36 -0.65 -3.94
N SER A 51 -0.52 -1.51 -2.95
CA SER A 51 -0.91 -1.14 -1.58
C SER A 51 0.07 -0.16 -0.95
N CYS A 52 1.37 -0.41 -1.05
CA CYS A 52 2.38 0.55 -0.58
C CYS A 52 2.32 1.89 -1.32
N ARG A 53 2.05 1.88 -2.64
CA ARG A 53 1.87 3.11 -3.43
C ARG A 53 0.62 3.88 -3.01
N MET A 54 -0.49 3.19 -2.75
CA MET A 54 -1.73 3.79 -2.23
C MET A 54 -1.51 4.41 -0.86
N LEU A 55 -0.88 3.70 0.08
CA LEU A 55 -0.51 4.21 1.40
C LEU A 55 0.36 5.47 1.32
N ARG A 56 1.37 5.47 0.42
CA ARG A 56 2.20 6.65 0.16
C ARG A 56 1.37 7.82 -0.38
N ALA A 57 0.47 7.55 -1.32
CA ALA A 57 -0.38 8.58 -1.91
C ALA A 57 -1.36 9.20 -0.90
N LEU A 58 -1.97 8.38 -0.04
CA LEU A 58 -2.85 8.84 1.02
C LEU A 58 -2.09 9.68 2.06
N GLY A 59 -0.90 9.24 2.47
CA GLY A 59 -0.03 10.00 3.36
C GLY A 59 0.38 11.35 2.75
N ALA A 60 0.79 11.35 1.48
CA ALA A 60 1.12 12.59 0.75
C ALA A 60 -0.07 13.54 0.64
N ALA A 61 -1.27 13.02 0.37
CA ALA A 61 -2.49 13.82 0.30
C ALA A 61 -2.83 14.45 1.66
N GLN A 62 -2.69 13.70 2.77
CA GLN A 62 -2.88 14.23 4.11
C GLN A 62 -1.84 15.32 4.41
N TYR A 63 -0.57 15.05 4.14
CA TYR A 63 0.52 16.00 4.36
C TYR A 63 0.33 17.29 3.56
N ALA A 64 -0.05 17.20 2.28
CA ALA A 64 -0.33 18.36 1.44
C ALA A 64 -1.51 19.20 1.98
N LYS A 65 -2.51 18.56 2.58
CA LYS A 65 -3.69 19.24 3.13
C LYS A 65 -3.42 19.94 4.46
N THR A 66 -2.60 19.36 5.33
CA THR A 66 -2.44 19.79 6.73
C THR A 66 -1.07 20.38 7.05
N GLY A 67 -0.07 20.16 6.20
CA GLY A 67 1.34 20.43 6.48
C GLY A 67 1.95 19.50 7.52
N ARG A 68 1.23 18.45 7.96
CA ARG A 68 1.65 17.56 9.06
C ARG A 68 1.31 16.10 8.75
N PHE A 69 2.28 15.23 9.00
CA PHE A 69 2.10 13.78 8.96
C PHE A 69 3.05 13.10 9.94
N THR A 70 2.54 12.70 11.10
CA THR A 70 3.32 12.16 12.22
C THR A 70 3.46 10.64 12.16
N PRO A 71 4.30 10.01 13.01
CA PRO A 71 4.37 8.55 13.13
C PRO A 71 3.03 7.92 13.53
N ASP A 72 2.26 8.59 14.40
CA ASP A 72 0.94 8.12 14.81
C ASP A 72 -0.06 8.17 13.65
N ASP A 73 -0.02 9.25 12.86
CA ASP A 73 -0.85 9.38 11.64
C ASP A 73 -0.55 8.25 10.65
N GLN A 74 0.73 7.90 10.50
CA GLN A 74 1.17 6.82 9.63
C GLN A 74 0.73 5.45 10.14
N THR A 75 0.90 5.19 11.44
CA THR A 75 0.49 3.94 12.08
C THR A 75 -1.02 3.75 11.93
N GLU A 76 -1.80 4.80 12.16
CA GLU A 76 -3.24 4.77 12.00
C GLU A 76 -3.66 4.57 10.54
N LEU A 77 -2.99 5.24 9.60
CA LEU A 77 -3.21 5.02 8.17
C LEU A 77 -2.95 3.56 7.77
N PHE A 78 -1.86 2.97 8.24
CA PHE A 78 -1.53 1.56 7.98
C PHE A 78 -2.57 0.63 8.58
N ARG A 79 -3.00 0.90 9.82
CA ARG A 79 -4.04 0.12 10.51
C ARG A 79 -5.35 0.15 9.75
N ILE A 80 -5.86 1.34 9.41
CA ILE A 80 -7.13 1.51 8.69
C ILE A 80 -7.06 0.80 7.35
N TYR A 81 -6.04 1.09 6.54
CA TYR A 81 -5.91 0.51 5.20
C TYR A 81 -5.80 -1.02 5.24
N SER A 82 -5.05 -1.58 6.19
CA SER A 82 -4.93 -3.04 6.33
C SER A 82 -6.26 -3.66 6.74
N SER A 83 -7.00 -3.03 7.66
CA SER A 83 -8.36 -3.49 8.03
C SER A 83 -9.31 -3.47 6.83
N GLU A 84 -9.30 -2.41 6.02
CA GLU A 84 -10.17 -2.34 4.82
C GLU A 84 -9.87 -3.45 3.82
N ILE A 85 -8.58 -3.79 3.59
CA ILE A 85 -8.21 -4.93 2.75
C ILE A 85 -8.77 -6.23 3.31
N GLU A 86 -8.60 -6.47 4.61
CA GLU A 86 -9.00 -7.73 5.25
C GLU A 86 -10.52 -7.95 5.24
N TYR A 87 -11.31 -6.88 5.34
CA TYR A 87 -12.77 -6.97 5.33
C TYR A 87 -13.40 -6.82 3.94
N SER A 88 -12.58 -6.57 2.90
CA SER A 88 -13.04 -6.36 1.53
C SER A 88 -12.49 -7.44 0.59
N GLU A 89 -12.80 -8.70 0.92
CA GLU A 89 -12.32 -9.88 0.19
C GLU A 89 -12.70 -9.84 -1.30
N GLU A 90 -13.94 -9.47 -1.64
CA GLU A 90 -14.40 -9.39 -3.03
C GLU A 90 -13.62 -8.33 -3.84
N ASN A 91 -13.41 -7.14 -3.27
CA ASN A 91 -12.64 -6.09 -3.94
C ASN A 91 -11.17 -6.49 -4.08
N THR A 92 -10.62 -7.17 -3.08
CA THR A 92 -9.24 -7.64 -3.08
C THR A 92 -9.04 -8.74 -4.13
N ALA A 93 -10.00 -9.66 -4.27
CA ALA A 93 -10.00 -10.67 -5.32
C ALA A 93 -10.06 -10.05 -6.73
N ALA A 94 -10.99 -9.12 -6.96
CA ALA A 94 -11.07 -8.40 -8.23
C ALA A 94 -9.78 -7.64 -8.57
N LEU A 95 -9.10 -7.10 -7.55
CA LEU A 95 -7.80 -6.45 -7.75
C LEU A 95 -6.73 -7.46 -8.19
N TYR A 96 -6.70 -8.66 -7.63
CA TYR A 96 -5.73 -9.68 -8.05
C TYR A 96 -5.91 -10.07 -9.51
N ASP A 97 -7.15 -10.29 -9.96
CA ASP A 97 -7.45 -10.68 -11.34
C ASP A 97 -6.91 -9.63 -12.33
N VAL A 98 -7.24 -8.35 -12.11
CA VAL A 98 -6.76 -7.23 -12.95
C VAL A 98 -5.23 -7.16 -12.97
N LEU A 99 -4.60 -7.33 -11.81
CA LEU A 99 -3.14 -7.22 -11.68
C LEU A 99 -2.41 -8.41 -12.33
N TRP A 100 -2.99 -9.60 -12.28
CA TRP A 100 -2.42 -10.81 -12.85
C TRP A 100 -2.56 -10.84 -14.37
N GLU A 101 -3.72 -10.43 -14.89
CA GLU A 101 -4.00 -10.36 -16.33
C GLU A 101 -3.24 -9.22 -17.01
N GLY A 102 -2.71 -8.27 -16.23
CA GLY A 102 -1.93 -7.14 -16.73
C GLY A 102 -2.80 -6.03 -17.34
N GLU A 103 -4.08 -5.96 -16.96
CA GLU A 103 -5.05 -4.97 -17.46
C GLU A 103 -4.99 -3.65 -16.67
N ILE A 104 -3.81 -3.02 -16.59
CA ILE A 104 -3.58 -1.76 -15.84
C ILE A 104 -3.15 -0.62 -16.76
#